data_AF-A0A7Z9FUS3-F1
#
_entry.id   AF-A0A7Z9FUS3-F1
#
_cell.length_a   1.000
_cell.length_b   1.000
_cell.length_c   1.000
_cell.angle_alpha   90.00
_cell.angle_beta   90.00
_cell.angle_gamma   90.00
#
_symmetry.space_group_name_H-M   'P 1'
#
loop_
_entity.id
_entity.type
_entity.pdbx_description
1 polymer ?
#
loop_
_entity_poly.entity_id
_entity_poly.type
_entity_poly.pdbx_seq_one_letter_code
_entity_poly.pdbx_strand_id
1 'polypeptide(L)'
;MWDLARAFDCPELFHLIRHPAILDSLESLLGPEIAWTGSYVIRLKLPRNEGTVFPWHQDSQYYGQATQHLHVVSLWMPLVKVNEGNGCLYVIPGSHNWSLLKGQRGVDNKVHTLEEVEQRGKPVALPMRQGDILLFSNLTFHASKLNTSNSVRWSVDLRYVASPQAQRRTKQQRQGYDSLKTHYRVEPITVRSRQPEKIASLPQLQAFVRRYSALRSTAGKTP
;
A
#
# COMPACT_ATOMS: atom_id res chain seq x y z
N MET A 1 -13.72 14.64 -24.95
CA MET A 1 -12.86 13.44 -24.75
C MET A 1 -11.73 13.88 -23.83
N TRP A 2 -11.89 13.68 -22.52
CA TRP A 2 -10.88 14.09 -21.54
C TRP A 2 -9.72 13.12 -21.64
N ASP A 3 -8.60 13.58 -22.18
CA ASP A 3 -7.39 12.80 -22.40
C ASP A 3 -6.68 12.56 -21.05
N LEU A 4 -7.14 11.55 -20.31
CA LEU A 4 -6.53 11.07 -19.08
C LEU A 4 -5.05 10.68 -19.25
N ALA A 5 -4.56 10.49 -20.47
CA ALA A 5 -3.13 10.21 -20.72
C ALA A 5 -2.26 11.45 -20.52
N ARG A 6 -2.80 12.67 -20.65
CA ARG A 6 -2.10 13.94 -20.34
C ARG A 6 -2.10 14.30 -18.85
N ALA A 7 -2.93 13.66 -18.03
CA ALA A 7 -3.11 14.01 -16.61
C ALA A 7 -2.12 13.34 -15.63
N PHE A 8 -1.10 12.62 -16.12
CA PHE A 8 -0.12 11.91 -15.28
C PHE A 8 1.27 12.57 -15.24
N ASP A 9 1.33 13.90 -15.36
CA ASP A 9 2.39 14.66 -14.69
C ASP A 9 1.83 15.09 -13.33
N CYS A 10 1.93 14.21 -12.32
CA CYS A 10 1.64 14.57 -10.93
C CYS A 10 2.97 14.63 -10.15
N PRO A 11 3.70 15.76 -10.23
CA PRO A 11 4.88 15.99 -9.39
C PRO A 11 4.58 15.78 -7.90
N GLU A 12 3.37 16.07 -7.45
CA GLU A 12 2.94 15.96 -6.06
C GLU A 12 3.04 14.52 -5.55
N LEU A 13 2.61 13.55 -6.35
CA LEU A 13 2.73 12.14 -5.99
C LEU A 13 4.21 11.72 -5.93
N PHE A 14 5.05 12.22 -6.86
CA PHE A 14 6.48 11.97 -6.82
C PHE A 14 7.13 12.57 -5.56
N HIS A 15 6.80 13.81 -5.23
CA HIS A 15 7.27 14.49 -4.02
C HIS A 15 6.80 13.76 -2.76
N LEU A 16 5.57 13.26 -2.75
CA LEU A 16 5.05 12.47 -1.64
C LEU A 16 5.79 11.13 -1.49
N ILE A 17 5.97 10.37 -2.58
CA ILE A 17 6.70 9.10 -2.57
C ILE A 17 8.11 9.26 -1.99
N ARG A 18 8.73 10.42 -2.24
CA ARG A 18 10.10 10.76 -1.83
C ARG A 18 10.17 11.73 -0.64
N HIS A 19 9.08 11.97 0.06
CA HIS A 19 9.05 13.01 1.08
C HIS A 19 10.07 12.69 2.20
N PRO A 20 10.97 13.62 2.60
CA PRO A 20 12.03 13.34 3.57
C PRO A 20 11.49 12.73 4.87
N ALA A 21 10.47 13.34 5.48
CA ALA A 21 9.89 12.83 6.73
C ALA A 21 9.30 11.41 6.63
N ILE A 22 8.78 11.03 5.46
CA ILE A 22 8.28 9.67 5.20
C ILE A 22 9.47 8.71 5.14
N LEU A 23 10.47 9.05 4.33
CA LEU A 23 11.63 8.20 4.12
C LEU A 23 12.48 8.06 5.40
N ASP A 24 12.58 9.12 6.21
CA ASP A 24 13.26 9.11 7.52
C ASP A 24 12.55 8.17 8.50
N SER A 25 11.22 8.19 8.52
CA SER A 25 10.43 7.26 9.33
C SER A 25 10.60 5.81 8.86
N LEU A 26 10.71 5.60 7.54
CA LEU A 26 10.89 4.27 6.95
C LEU A 26 12.29 3.70 7.14
N GLU A 27 13.32 4.53 7.27
CA GLU A 27 14.70 4.10 7.40
C GLU A 27 14.91 3.21 8.64
N SER A 28 14.22 3.51 9.75
CA SER A 28 14.25 2.67 10.95
C SER A 28 13.63 1.28 10.74
N LEU A 29 12.75 1.12 9.74
CA LEU A 29 12.02 -0.12 9.46
C LEU A 29 12.63 -0.94 8.31
N LEU A 30 13.21 -0.27 7.32
CA LEU A 30 13.67 -0.85 6.06
C LEU A 30 15.17 -0.69 5.84
N GLY A 31 15.84 0.11 6.66
CA GLY A 31 17.23 0.50 6.48
C GLY A 31 17.42 1.69 5.52
N PRO A 32 18.68 2.07 5.26
CA PRO A 32 19.04 3.32 4.58
C PRO A 32 18.78 3.32 3.06
N GLU A 33 18.39 2.18 2.51
CA GLU A 33 18.21 1.96 1.07
C GLU A 33 16.77 1.52 0.83
N ILE A 34 15.94 2.41 0.31
CA ILE A 34 14.48 2.23 0.28
C ILE A 34 13.99 2.23 -1.16
N ALA A 35 13.16 1.24 -1.50
CA ALA A 35 12.46 1.17 -2.78
C ALA A 35 10.95 1.27 -2.58
N TRP A 36 10.29 2.06 -3.42
CA TRP A 36 8.83 2.09 -3.55
C TRP A 36 8.41 0.96 -4.48
N THR A 37 7.34 0.23 -4.16
CA THR A 37 6.94 -0.97 -4.94
C THR A 37 6.34 -0.66 -6.31
N GLY A 38 6.25 0.61 -6.69
CA GLY A 38 5.65 1.04 -7.95
C GLY A 38 4.12 1.12 -7.90
N SER A 39 3.51 1.02 -6.72
CA SER A 39 2.06 1.14 -6.57
C SER A 39 1.67 2.25 -5.61
N TYR A 40 0.78 3.11 -6.09
CA TYR A 40 0.01 4.02 -5.27
C TYR A 40 -1.48 3.72 -5.47
N VAL A 41 -2.26 3.88 -4.42
CA VAL A 41 -3.71 3.74 -4.50
C VAL A 41 -4.33 4.93 -3.82
N ILE A 42 -5.06 5.75 -4.58
CA ILE A 42 -5.98 6.73 -4.00
C ILE A 42 -7.25 5.97 -3.64
N ARG A 43 -7.62 5.99 -2.37
CA ARG A 43 -8.83 5.34 -1.87
C ARG A 43 -9.85 6.37 -1.46
N LEU A 44 -11.07 6.16 -1.94
CA LEU A 44 -12.25 6.88 -1.53
C LEU A 44 -13.14 5.98 -0.67
N LYS A 45 -13.78 6.57 0.34
CA LYS A 45 -14.95 6.01 1.01
C LYS A 45 -16.14 6.89 0.70
N LEU A 46 -17.06 6.39 -0.11
CA LEU A 46 -18.31 7.09 -0.38
C LEU A 46 -19.25 6.97 0.83
N PRO A 47 -20.03 8.02 1.15
CA PRO A 47 -21.12 7.94 2.11
C PRO A 47 -22.01 6.73 1.86
N ARG A 48 -22.22 5.92 2.91
CA ARG A 48 -23.16 4.78 2.95
C ARG A 48 -22.96 3.74 1.83
N ASN A 49 -21.74 3.59 1.32
CA ASN A 49 -21.44 2.65 0.24
C ASN A 49 -20.63 1.44 0.77
N GLU A 50 -21.29 0.29 0.86
CA GLU A 50 -20.70 -1.00 1.27
C GLU A 50 -19.56 -1.46 0.35
N GLY A 51 -19.62 -1.10 -0.94
CA GLY A 51 -18.57 -1.40 -1.91
C GLY A 51 -17.21 -0.82 -1.51
N THR A 52 -17.19 0.25 -0.70
CA THR A 52 -15.95 0.88 -0.23
C THR A 52 -15.45 0.32 1.11
N VAL A 53 -16.17 -0.59 1.77
CA VAL A 53 -15.72 -1.30 2.99
C VAL A 53 -14.57 -2.24 2.65
N PHE A 54 -13.53 -2.30 3.48
CA PHE A 54 -12.47 -3.29 3.34
C PHE A 54 -12.48 -4.20 4.56
N PRO A 55 -12.71 -5.52 4.40
CA PRO A 55 -12.72 -6.47 5.51
C PRO A 55 -11.33 -6.60 6.14
N TRP A 56 -11.25 -7.31 7.26
CA TRP A 56 -9.96 -7.66 7.88
C TRP A 56 -9.10 -8.48 6.91
N HIS A 57 -7.92 -7.94 6.60
CA HIS A 57 -6.95 -8.58 5.74
C HIS A 57 -5.52 -8.25 6.13
N GLN A 58 -4.61 -9.09 5.67
CA GLN A 58 -3.19 -8.79 5.55
C GLN A 58 -2.90 -8.46 4.08
N ASP A 59 -2.12 -7.42 3.82
CA ASP A 59 -1.71 -7.04 2.47
C ASP A 59 -1.07 -8.21 1.70
N SER A 60 -0.29 -9.04 2.40
CA SER A 60 0.32 -10.24 1.83
C SER A 60 -0.66 -11.28 1.28
N GLN A 61 -1.92 -11.28 1.70
CA GLN A 61 -2.95 -12.14 1.11
C GLN A 61 -3.27 -11.74 -0.34
N TYR A 62 -3.01 -10.48 -0.72
CA TYR A 62 -3.12 -10.02 -2.10
C TYR A 62 -1.84 -10.24 -2.90
N TYR A 63 -0.68 -10.13 -2.25
CA TYR A 63 0.62 -10.16 -2.92
C TYR A 63 1.15 -11.56 -3.19
N GLY A 64 0.68 -12.55 -2.43
CA GLY A 64 1.07 -13.95 -2.55
C GLY A 64 1.87 -14.45 -1.34
N GLN A 65 1.81 -15.77 -1.11
CA GLN A 65 2.29 -16.39 0.13
C GLN A 65 3.77 -16.13 0.44
N ALA A 66 4.62 -16.04 -0.59
CA ALA A 66 6.05 -15.80 -0.41
C ALA A 66 6.35 -14.42 0.22
N THR A 67 5.44 -13.45 0.10
CA THR A 67 5.62 -12.11 0.67
C THR A 67 5.58 -12.07 2.19
N GLN A 68 5.16 -13.14 2.87
CA GLN A 68 5.23 -13.24 4.33
C GLN A 68 6.68 -13.15 4.86
N HIS A 69 7.66 -13.51 4.04
CA HIS A 69 9.08 -13.45 4.39
C HIS A 69 9.73 -12.13 4.02
N LEU A 70 8.97 -11.21 3.42
CA LEU A 70 9.43 -9.89 3.01
C LEU A 70 8.81 -8.85 3.93
N HIS A 71 9.64 -7.95 4.45
CA HIS A 71 9.16 -6.79 5.18
C HIS A 71 8.74 -5.72 4.19
N VAL A 72 7.43 -5.61 3.95
CA VAL A 72 6.82 -4.56 3.15
C VAL A 72 6.11 -3.61 4.09
N VAL A 73 6.49 -2.34 4.08
CA VAL A 73 5.86 -1.31 4.89
C VAL A 73 4.83 -0.59 4.05
N SER A 74 3.57 -0.71 4.45
CA SER A 74 2.47 0.07 3.92
C SER A 74 2.40 1.40 4.65
N LEU A 75 2.35 2.48 3.88
CA LEU A 75 2.05 3.82 4.34
C LEU A 75 0.61 4.14 3.94
N TRP A 76 -0.19 4.56 4.91
CA TRP A 76 -1.52 5.10 4.69
C TRP A 76 -1.58 6.54 5.19
N MET A 77 -2.03 7.46 4.35
CA MET A 77 -2.16 8.87 4.69
C MET A 77 -3.56 9.36 4.30
N PRO A 78 -4.37 9.86 5.25
CA PRO A 78 -5.63 10.48 4.91
C PRO A 78 -5.40 11.89 4.35
N LEU A 79 -6.09 12.20 3.26
CA LEU A 79 -6.07 13.52 2.60
C LEU A 79 -7.11 14.48 3.19
N VAL A 80 -7.86 14.01 4.20
CA VAL A 80 -8.85 14.75 4.98
C VAL A 80 -8.75 14.29 6.43
N LYS A 81 -9.34 15.00 7.39
CA LYS A 81 -9.48 14.47 8.76
C LYS A 81 -10.31 13.19 8.75
N VAL A 82 -9.88 12.16 9.47
CA VAL A 82 -10.58 10.88 9.58
C VAL A 82 -10.92 10.49 11.01
N ASN A 83 -12.06 9.83 11.16
CA ASN A 83 -12.56 9.25 12.39
C ASN A 83 -13.39 8.00 12.07
N GLU A 84 -13.96 7.37 13.08
CA GLU A 84 -14.76 6.16 12.90
C GLU A 84 -15.97 6.38 11.97
N GLY A 85 -16.61 7.55 12.06
CA GLY A 85 -17.80 7.89 11.26
C GLY A 85 -17.53 8.08 9.77
N ASN A 86 -16.35 8.56 9.38
CA ASN A 86 -15.97 8.67 7.96
C ASN A 86 -15.01 7.57 7.47
N GLY A 87 -14.86 6.51 8.26
CA GLY A 87 -14.14 5.30 7.89
C GLY A 87 -12.62 5.44 8.00
N CYS A 88 -12.11 5.84 9.16
CA CYS A 88 -10.70 5.65 9.52
C CYS A 88 -10.30 4.16 9.46
N LEU A 89 -9.00 3.89 9.51
CA LEU A 89 -8.53 2.51 9.59
C LEU A 89 -8.73 1.95 11.00
N TYR A 90 -8.88 0.63 11.05
CA TYR A 90 -8.76 -0.17 12.26
C TYR A 90 -7.56 -1.11 12.07
N VAL A 91 -6.85 -1.37 13.16
CA VAL A 91 -5.77 -2.37 13.20
C VAL A 91 -5.99 -3.31 14.36
N ILE A 92 -5.37 -4.49 14.30
CA ILE A 92 -5.19 -5.33 15.48
C ILE A 92 -3.72 -5.26 15.92
N PRO A 93 -3.42 -4.59 17.05
CA PRO A 93 -2.04 -4.46 17.52
C PRO A 93 -1.36 -5.83 17.70
N GLY A 94 -0.10 -5.92 17.28
CA GLY A 94 0.70 -7.14 17.39
C GLY A 94 0.40 -8.23 16.34
N SER A 95 -0.64 -8.08 15.52
CA SER A 95 -1.08 -9.14 14.60
C SER A 95 -0.09 -9.43 13.46
N HIS A 96 0.89 -8.56 13.22
CA HIS A 96 1.96 -8.79 12.26
C HIS A 96 2.83 -10.01 12.61
N ASN A 97 2.73 -10.51 13.85
CA ASN A 97 3.44 -11.69 14.33
C ASN A 97 2.66 -13.00 14.14
N TRP A 98 1.41 -12.97 13.67
CA TRP A 98 0.53 -14.15 13.60
C TRP A 98 0.77 -15.03 12.38
N SER A 99 1.87 -14.83 11.64
CA SER A 99 2.10 -15.36 10.29
C SER A 99 1.05 -14.89 9.28
N LEU A 100 1.18 -15.32 8.03
CA LEU A 100 0.19 -15.04 6.99
C LEU A 100 -0.99 -16.01 7.11
N LEU A 101 -2.17 -15.49 7.45
CA LEU A 101 -3.38 -16.30 7.55
C LEU A 101 -4.05 -16.49 6.19
N LYS A 102 -4.78 -17.60 6.06
CA LYS A 102 -5.50 -17.92 4.82
C LYS A 102 -6.65 -16.94 4.61
N GLY A 103 -6.82 -16.52 3.36
CA GLY A 103 -7.94 -15.71 2.93
C GLY A 103 -8.40 -16.15 1.55
N GLN A 104 -9.66 -15.86 1.24
CA GLN A 104 -10.27 -16.17 -0.05
C GLN A 104 -10.79 -14.90 -0.70
N ARG A 105 -10.65 -14.81 -2.02
CA ARG A 105 -11.20 -13.68 -2.77
C ARG A 105 -12.71 -13.85 -2.90
N GLY A 106 -13.46 -12.88 -2.39
CA GLY A 106 -14.90 -12.81 -2.50
C GLY A 106 -15.35 -12.27 -3.86
N VAL A 107 -16.67 -12.29 -4.07
CA VAL A 107 -17.32 -11.73 -5.28
C VAL A 107 -17.10 -10.23 -5.43
N ASP A 108 -16.77 -9.54 -4.33
CA ASP A 108 -16.43 -8.12 -4.28
C ASP A 108 -14.95 -7.83 -4.65
N ASN A 109 -14.23 -8.85 -5.12
CA ASN A 109 -12.79 -8.81 -5.43
C ASN A 109 -11.88 -8.48 -4.24
N LYS A 110 -12.39 -8.55 -3.00
CA LYS A 110 -11.59 -8.37 -1.78
C LYS A 110 -11.24 -9.73 -1.19
N VAL A 111 -10.13 -9.78 -0.45
CA VAL A 111 -9.78 -10.98 0.30
C VAL A 111 -10.49 -10.92 1.64
N HIS A 112 -11.23 -11.99 1.93
CA HIS A 112 -11.87 -12.24 3.22
C HIS A 112 -11.03 -13.27 3.95
N THR A 113 -10.52 -12.91 5.12
CA THR A 113 -9.77 -13.83 5.98
C THR A 113 -10.71 -14.91 6.49
N LEU A 114 -10.26 -16.17 6.51
CA LEU A 114 -11.08 -17.32 6.88
C LEU A 114 -11.17 -17.54 8.40
N GLU A 115 -10.65 -16.61 9.18
CA GLU A 115 -10.50 -16.71 10.62
C GLU A 115 -11.14 -15.50 11.30
N GLU A 116 -11.70 -15.74 12.49
CA GLU A 116 -12.30 -14.71 13.34
C GLU A 116 -11.21 -13.86 14.00
N VAL A 117 -10.69 -12.90 13.24
CA VAL A 117 -9.51 -12.11 13.61
C VAL A 117 -9.71 -11.35 14.94
N GLU A 118 -10.92 -10.85 15.20
CA GLU A 118 -11.24 -10.10 16.42
C GLU A 118 -11.25 -10.97 17.70
N GLN A 119 -11.32 -12.31 17.57
CA GLN A 119 -11.16 -13.23 18.70
C GLN A 119 -9.69 -13.39 19.11
N ARG A 120 -8.75 -13.14 18.19
CA ARG A 120 -7.30 -13.22 18.46
C ARG A 120 -6.72 -11.94 19.03
N GLY A 121 -7.38 -10.80 18.85
CA GLY A 121 -6.91 -9.51 19.36
C GLY A 121 -7.94 -8.40 19.22
N LYS A 122 -7.84 -7.40 20.09
CA LYS A 122 -8.80 -6.29 20.16
C LYS A 122 -8.52 -5.27 19.05
N PRO A 123 -9.51 -4.95 18.19
CA PRO A 123 -9.39 -3.87 17.22
C PRO A 123 -9.17 -2.50 17.87
N VAL A 124 -8.32 -1.69 17.26
CA VAL A 124 -8.08 -0.29 17.63
C VAL A 124 -8.39 0.61 16.44
N ALA A 125 -9.29 1.58 16.63
CA ALA A 125 -9.57 2.63 15.65
C ALA A 125 -8.42 3.64 15.61
N LEU A 126 -8.11 4.15 14.41
CA LEU A 126 -7.03 5.10 14.19
C LEU A 126 -7.59 6.42 13.60
N PRO A 127 -8.27 7.26 14.40
CA PRO A 127 -8.61 8.61 13.97
C PRO A 127 -7.34 9.43 13.77
N MET A 128 -7.28 10.20 12.68
CA MET A 128 -6.07 10.89 12.23
C MET A 128 -6.45 12.24 11.62
N ARG A 129 -5.52 13.21 11.70
CA ARG A 129 -5.64 14.50 11.02
C ARG A 129 -5.19 14.35 9.57
N GLN A 130 -5.55 15.32 8.73
CA GLN A 130 -5.03 15.38 7.37
C GLN A 130 -3.50 15.49 7.40
N GLY A 131 -2.83 14.65 6.61
CA GLY A 131 -1.36 14.63 6.52
C GLY A 131 -0.63 13.77 7.55
N ASP A 132 -1.32 13.26 8.59
CA ASP A 132 -0.75 12.24 9.46
C ASP A 132 -0.46 10.97 8.64
N ILE A 133 0.58 10.21 9.01
CA ILE A 133 0.89 8.93 8.35
C ILE A 133 0.74 7.76 9.30
N LEU A 134 0.25 6.65 8.78
CA LEU A 134 0.25 5.35 9.45
C LEU A 134 1.20 4.43 8.68
N LEU A 135 2.22 3.92 9.35
CA LEU A 135 3.13 2.90 8.84
C LEU A 135 2.82 1.56 9.48
N PHE A 136 2.66 0.51 8.68
CA PHE A 136 2.41 -0.83 9.19
C PHE A 136 2.96 -1.91 8.26
N SER A 137 3.30 -3.05 8.84
CA SER A 137 3.77 -4.22 8.10
C SER A 137 2.66 -4.81 7.23
N ASN A 138 3.00 -5.39 6.08
CA ASN A 138 2.12 -6.18 5.23
C ASN A 138 1.40 -7.34 5.91
N LEU A 139 1.86 -7.75 7.09
CA LEU A 139 1.24 -8.78 7.92
C LEU A 139 0.32 -8.20 9.00
N THR A 140 0.21 -6.88 9.12
CA THR A 140 -0.70 -6.25 10.08
C THR A 140 -2.12 -6.38 9.57
N PHE A 141 -2.99 -6.95 10.40
CA PHE A 141 -4.41 -7.00 10.14
C PHE A 141 -4.96 -5.60 10.26
N HIS A 142 -5.57 -5.16 9.17
CA HIS A 142 -6.21 -3.87 9.11
C HIS A 142 -7.52 -3.98 8.32
N ALA A 143 -8.43 -3.07 8.63
CA ALA A 143 -9.74 -2.98 8.00
C ALA A 143 -10.17 -1.52 7.92
N SER A 144 -11.22 -1.26 7.14
CA SER A 144 -11.90 0.03 7.21
C SER A 144 -13.39 -0.16 7.05
N LYS A 145 -14.14 0.36 8.02
CA LYS A 145 -15.60 0.19 8.12
C LYS A 145 -16.36 1.11 7.16
N LEU A 146 -17.69 0.99 7.19
CA LEU A 146 -18.60 1.82 6.40
C LEU A 146 -18.42 3.30 6.78
N ASN A 147 -18.41 4.17 5.77
CA ASN A 147 -18.50 5.61 6.00
C ASN A 147 -19.97 5.98 6.23
N THR A 148 -20.31 6.31 7.48
CA THR A 148 -21.66 6.71 7.89
C THR A 148 -21.88 8.22 7.85
N SER A 149 -20.82 9.00 7.58
CA SER A 149 -20.89 10.44 7.35
C SER A 149 -21.48 10.80 5.98
N ASN A 150 -21.73 12.09 5.75
CA ASN A 150 -22.21 12.63 4.47
C ASN A 150 -21.08 13.12 3.54
N SER A 151 -19.81 12.87 3.89
CA SER A 151 -18.64 13.37 3.14
C SER A 151 -17.80 12.22 2.60
N VAL A 152 -17.16 12.43 1.44
CA VAL A 152 -16.20 11.45 0.89
C VAL A 152 -14.89 11.54 1.65
N ARG A 153 -14.40 10.40 2.17
CA ARG A 153 -13.04 10.32 2.74
C ARG A 153 -12.06 9.92 1.66
N TRP A 154 -10.98 10.70 1.51
CA TRP A 154 -9.88 10.42 0.60
C TRP A 154 -8.63 10.01 1.39
N SER A 155 -7.90 9.02 0.90
CA SER A 155 -6.58 8.65 1.41
C SER A 155 -5.69 8.21 0.26
N VAL A 156 -4.39 8.17 0.52
CA VAL A 156 -3.39 7.58 -0.37
C VAL A 156 -2.64 6.49 0.37
N ASP A 157 -2.41 5.40 -0.35
CA ASP A 157 -1.60 4.29 0.12
C ASP A 157 -0.32 4.18 -0.72
N LEU A 158 0.83 4.02 -0.08
CA LEU A 158 2.11 3.72 -0.70
C LEU A 158 2.71 2.46 -0.06
N ARG A 159 3.53 1.71 -0.78
CA ARG A 159 4.25 0.55 -0.22
C ARG A 159 5.74 0.66 -0.48
N TYR A 160 6.51 0.31 0.52
CA TYR A 160 7.96 0.39 0.49
C TYR A 160 8.59 -0.92 0.95
N VAL A 161 9.77 -1.21 0.42
CA VAL A 161 10.60 -2.35 0.79
C VAL A 161 12.05 -1.89 0.89
N ALA A 162 12.87 -2.63 1.65
CA ALA A 162 14.32 -2.47 1.56
C ALA A 162 14.75 -2.72 0.11
N SER A 163 15.59 -1.84 -0.45
CA SER A 163 16.07 -1.95 -1.83
C SER A 163 16.76 -3.30 -2.06
N PRO A 164 16.56 -3.95 -3.23
CA PRO A 164 17.27 -5.20 -3.57
C PRO A 164 18.77 -5.15 -3.47
N GLN A 165 19.31 -3.95 -3.65
CA GLN A 165 20.74 -3.71 -3.72
C GLN A 165 21.33 -3.46 -2.33
N ALA A 166 20.48 -3.30 -1.32
CA ALA A 166 20.87 -2.92 0.04
C ALA A 166 21.37 -4.07 0.89
N GLN A 167 20.81 -5.26 0.70
CA GLN A 167 20.97 -6.37 1.63
C GLN A 167 20.97 -7.71 0.91
N ARG A 168 21.81 -8.62 1.38
CA ARG A 168 21.81 -10.02 0.96
C ARG A 168 20.53 -10.67 1.44
N ARG A 169 19.63 -11.00 0.50
CA ARG A 169 18.35 -11.66 0.81
C ARG A 169 18.49 -13.16 0.98
N THR A 170 17.65 -13.74 1.85
CA THR A 170 17.41 -15.17 1.87
C THR A 170 16.70 -15.62 0.59
N LYS A 171 16.66 -16.94 0.34
CA LYS A 171 15.90 -17.49 -0.81
C LYS A 171 14.42 -17.12 -0.73
N GLN A 172 13.84 -17.19 0.46
CA GLN A 172 12.44 -16.84 0.72
C GLN A 172 12.15 -15.35 0.48
N GLN A 173 13.04 -14.46 0.92
CA GLN A 173 12.91 -13.02 0.66
C GLN A 173 12.99 -12.68 -0.82
N ARG A 174 13.83 -13.37 -1.60
CA ARG A 174 13.85 -13.24 -3.07
C ARG A 174 12.52 -13.64 -3.69
N GLN A 175 11.97 -14.79 -3.31
CA GLN A 175 10.66 -15.24 -3.78
C GLN A 175 9.53 -14.26 -3.40
N GLY A 176 9.58 -13.68 -2.20
CA GLY A 176 8.65 -12.62 -1.81
C GLY A 176 8.75 -11.38 -2.70
N TYR A 177 9.98 -10.98 -3.04
CA TYR A 177 10.21 -9.86 -3.95
C TYR A 177 9.70 -10.16 -5.37
N ASP A 178 9.93 -11.36 -5.89
CA ASP A 178 9.42 -11.80 -7.20
C ASP A 178 7.87 -11.83 -7.22
N SER A 179 7.26 -12.24 -6.10
CA SER A 179 5.81 -12.20 -5.90
C SER A 179 5.26 -10.77 -5.95
N LEU A 180 5.93 -9.81 -5.28
CA LEU A 180 5.57 -8.38 -5.37
C LEU A 180 5.71 -7.83 -6.79
N LYS A 181 6.83 -8.13 -7.47
CA LYS A 181 7.07 -7.72 -8.85
C LYS A 181 5.98 -8.24 -9.78
N THR A 182 5.58 -9.49 -9.60
CA THR A 182 4.49 -10.10 -10.38
C THR A 182 3.15 -9.43 -10.08
N HIS A 183 2.86 -9.19 -8.80
CA HIS A 183 1.61 -8.55 -8.36
C HIS A 183 1.47 -7.12 -8.91
N TYR A 184 2.51 -6.29 -8.78
CA TYR A 184 2.49 -4.90 -9.26
C TYR A 184 2.91 -4.73 -10.72
N ARG A 185 3.39 -5.80 -11.36
CA ARG A 185 3.89 -5.81 -12.75
C ARG A 185 5.01 -4.80 -13.01
N VAL A 186 5.81 -4.52 -11.99
CA VAL A 186 6.92 -3.56 -12.03
C VAL A 186 8.00 -3.97 -11.04
N GLU A 187 9.25 -3.68 -11.40
CA GLU A 187 10.34 -3.62 -10.45
C GLU A 187 10.15 -2.45 -9.46
N PRO A 188 10.27 -2.70 -8.15
CA PRO A 188 10.38 -1.63 -7.17
C PRO A 188 11.47 -0.61 -7.52
N ILE A 189 11.15 0.65 -7.31
CA ILE A 189 11.91 1.81 -7.75
C ILE A 189 12.66 2.38 -6.54
N THR A 190 13.99 2.46 -6.61
CA THR A 190 14.81 3.04 -5.53
C THR A 190 14.49 4.52 -5.35
N VAL A 191 14.08 4.91 -4.14
CA VAL A 191 13.68 6.27 -3.77
C VAL A 191 14.58 6.89 -2.69
N ARG A 192 15.38 6.07 -2.00
CA ARG A 192 16.47 6.49 -1.12
C ARG A 192 17.65 5.53 -1.31
N SER A 193 18.85 6.08 -1.45
CA SER A 193 20.10 5.33 -1.53
C SER A 193 21.27 6.20 -1.09
N ARG A 194 22.32 5.58 -0.55
CA ARG A 194 23.63 6.20 -0.30
C ARG A 194 24.40 6.48 -1.59
N GLN A 195 23.96 5.88 -2.70
CA GLN A 195 24.47 6.07 -4.05
C GLN A 195 23.44 6.91 -4.83
N PRO A 196 23.58 8.25 -4.89
CA PRO A 196 22.57 9.14 -5.45
C PRO A 196 22.17 8.80 -6.89
N GLU A 197 23.09 8.26 -7.68
CA GLU A 197 22.89 7.80 -9.06
C GLU A 197 21.90 6.63 -9.19
N LYS A 198 21.66 5.89 -8.09
CA LYS A 198 20.66 4.81 -8.05
C LYS A 198 19.25 5.30 -7.75
N ILE A 199 19.10 6.53 -7.25
CA ILE A 199 17.80 7.09 -6.90
C ILE A 199 17.08 7.47 -8.18
N ALA A 200 15.86 6.98 -8.36
CA ALA A 200 15.08 7.30 -9.55
C ALA A 200 14.79 8.81 -9.65
N SER A 201 15.05 9.34 -10.83
CA SER A 201 14.71 10.71 -11.22
C SER A 201 13.19 10.87 -11.41
N LEU A 202 12.71 12.12 -11.34
CA LEU A 202 11.32 12.45 -11.63
C LEU A 202 10.88 11.98 -13.03
N PRO A 203 11.66 12.20 -14.12
CA PRO A 203 11.30 11.68 -15.44
C PRO A 203 11.19 10.15 -15.49
N GLN A 204 12.06 9.41 -14.79
CA GLN A 204 11.98 7.95 -14.72
C GLN A 204 10.70 7.49 -14.00
N LEU A 205 10.34 8.14 -12.89
CA LEU A 205 9.12 7.86 -12.15
C LEU A 205 7.86 8.27 -12.93
N GLN A 206 7.87 9.39 -13.64
CA GLN A 206 6.77 9.81 -14.52
C GLN A 206 6.59 8.86 -15.70
N ALA A 207 7.67 8.43 -16.35
CA ALA A 207 7.62 7.44 -17.42
C ALA A 207 7.05 6.10 -16.91
N PHE A 208 7.41 5.71 -15.69
CA PHE A 208 6.82 4.56 -15.03
C PHE A 208 5.31 4.73 -14.81
N VAL A 209 4.86 5.83 -14.19
CA VAL A 209 3.45 6.08 -13.91
C VAL A 209 2.63 6.08 -15.20
N ARG A 210 3.12 6.73 -16.26
CA ARG A 210 2.48 6.71 -17.59
C ARG A 210 2.32 5.30 -18.15
N ARG A 211 3.39 4.49 -18.11
CA ARG A 211 3.35 3.09 -18.57
C ARG A 211 2.38 2.25 -17.72
N TYR A 212 2.39 2.44 -16.41
CA TYR A 212 1.51 1.72 -15.48
C TYR A 212 0.03 2.05 -15.75
N SER A 213 -0.31 3.32 -15.91
CA SER A 213 -1.66 3.77 -16.26
C SER A 213 -2.14 3.18 -17.60
N ALA A 214 -1.27 3.11 -18.60
CA ALA A 214 -1.57 2.47 -19.89
C ALA A 214 -1.80 0.95 -19.75
N LEU A 215 -0.98 0.25 -18.95
CA LEU A 215 -1.17 -1.19 -18.72
C LEU A 215 -2.48 -1.51 -18.00
N ARG A 216 -2.92 -0.64 -17.07
CA ARG A 216 -4.21 -0.81 -16.38
C ARG A 216 -5.40 -0.56 -17.30
N SER A 217 -5.33 0.41 -18.20
CA SER A 217 -6.41 0.63 -19.17
C SER A 217 -6.55 -0.51 -20.18
N THR A 218 -5.46 -1.22 -20.49
CA THR A 218 -5.49 -2.42 -21.34
C THR A 218 -5.90 -3.68 -20.59
N ALA A 219 -5.59 -3.81 -19.30
CA ALA A 219 -5.93 -5.00 -18.49
C ALA A 219 -7.43 -5.08 -18.10
N GLY A 220 -8.19 -4.01 -18.28
CA GLY A 220 -9.66 -4.02 -18.19
C GLY A 220 -10.36 -4.47 -19.48
N LYS A 221 -9.60 -4.86 -20.51
CA LYS A 221 -10.09 -5.44 -21.76
C LYS A 221 -9.53 -6.85 -21.90
N THR A 222 -10.08 -7.78 -21.15
CA THR A 222 -9.98 -9.21 -21.43
C THR A 222 -11.39 -9.74 -21.21
N PRO A 223 -11.95 -10.50 -22.17
CA PRO A 223 -13.37 -10.86 -22.21
C PRO A 223 -13.86 -11.54 -20.94
#